data_AF-A0A4P9WD87-F1
#
_entry.id   AF-A0A4P9WD87-F1
#
_cell.length_a   1.000
_cell.length_b   1.000
_cell.length_c   1.000
_cell.angle_alpha   90.00
_cell.angle_beta   90.00
_cell.angle_gamma   90.00
#
_symmetry.space_group_name_H-M   'P 1'
#
loop_
_entity.id
_entity.type
_entity.pdbx_description
1 polymer ?
#
loop_
_entity_poly.entity_id
_entity_poly.type
_entity_poly.pdbx_seq_one_letter_code
_entity_poly.pdbx_strand_id
1 'polypeptide(L)'
;MESPKCGHGVISITLSSDVLPVDPSAALGPPPCEAELLGHLIELYFAHIHPHFPMIDRPVFMEKLKEKQTEVSLRHFSLLLNSMCALVTQHARTLDGFRDSAIPALHRAFYERARVLIGKLFNWPHIDSVQALLLLTLVGAGPNQDASSYYYIALARSQAVELGMHRDL
;
A
#
# COMPACT_ATOMS: atom_id res chain seq x y z
N MET A 1 -14.89 46.34 31.90
CA MET A 1 -14.68 45.83 30.53
C MET A 1 -13.67 44.71 30.63
N GLU A 2 -14.19 43.48 30.75
CA GLU A 2 -13.40 42.27 30.96
C GLU A 2 -12.81 41.76 29.65
N SER A 3 -11.55 41.34 29.70
CA SER A 3 -10.81 40.73 28.60
C SER A 3 -11.43 39.37 28.22
N PRO A 4 -11.49 39.01 26.92
CA PRO A 4 -11.95 37.70 26.51
C PRO A 4 -10.92 36.63 26.89
N LYS A 5 -11.34 35.71 27.75
CA LYS A 5 -10.57 34.53 28.15
C LYS A 5 -10.54 33.56 26.98
N CYS A 6 -9.37 33.39 26.34
CA CYS A 6 -9.14 32.27 25.43
C CYS A 6 -9.28 30.96 26.21
N GLY A 7 -10.36 30.22 25.93
CA GLY A 7 -10.56 28.89 26.47
C GLY A 7 -9.41 27.98 26.05
N HIS A 8 -8.77 27.35 27.03
CA HIS A 8 -7.84 26.24 26.82
C HIS A 8 -8.60 25.05 26.21
N GLY A 9 -8.79 25.08 24.89
CA GLY A 9 -9.15 23.93 24.09
C GLY A 9 -7.87 23.24 23.65
N VAL A 10 -7.36 22.32 24.46
CA VAL A 10 -6.42 21.32 23.94
C VAL A 10 -7.21 20.52 22.92
N ILE A 11 -6.96 20.74 21.63
CA ILE A 11 -7.47 19.88 20.57
C ILE A 11 -6.74 18.54 20.76
N SER A 12 -7.33 17.69 21.59
CA SER A 12 -7.00 16.28 21.64
C SER A 12 -7.46 15.71 20.31
N ILE A 13 -6.57 15.73 19.31
CA ILE A 13 -6.70 14.87 18.15
C ILE A 13 -6.62 13.44 18.66
N THR A 14 -7.77 12.89 19.05
CA THR A 14 -7.95 11.46 19.18
C THR A 14 -7.74 10.88 17.80
N LEU A 15 -6.49 10.50 17.51
CA LEU A 15 -6.15 9.61 16.42
C LEU A 15 -6.83 8.28 16.77
N SER A 16 -8.10 8.14 16.40
CA SER A 16 -8.81 6.85 16.42
C SER A 16 -8.15 5.94 15.40
N SER A 17 -6.98 5.44 15.76
CA SER A 17 -6.38 4.27 15.15
C SER A 17 -7.05 3.06 15.79
N ASP A 18 -8.34 2.86 15.51
CA ASP A 18 -8.97 1.54 15.65
C ASP A 18 -8.45 0.65 14.50
N VAL A 19 -7.13 0.49 14.47
CA VAL A 19 -6.43 -0.47 13.65
C VAL A 19 -6.25 -1.66 14.57
N LEU A 20 -7.16 -2.63 14.47
CA LEU A 20 -6.87 -3.94 15.02
C LEU A 20 -5.55 -4.39 14.40
N PRO A 21 -4.53 -4.73 15.21
CA PRO A 21 -3.25 -5.14 14.67
C PRO A 21 -3.48 -6.39 13.84
N VAL A 22 -3.37 -6.28 12.52
CA VAL A 22 -3.28 -7.45 11.66
C VAL A 22 -2.02 -8.19 12.09
N ASP A 23 -2.16 -9.45 12.46
CA ASP A 23 -1.04 -10.24 12.91
C ASP A 23 0.07 -10.22 11.85
N PRO A 24 1.33 -9.95 12.24
CA PRO A 24 2.42 -9.88 11.29
C PRO A 24 2.65 -11.19 10.50
N SER A 25 2.18 -12.31 11.04
CA SER A 25 2.14 -13.60 10.36
C SER A 25 1.08 -13.62 9.26
N ALA A 26 -0.10 -13.05 9.52
CA ALA A 26 -1.18 -12.94 8.54
C ALA A 26 -0.78 -12.03 7.37
N ALA A 27 0.04 -11.01 7.59
CA ALA A 27 0.55 -10.14 6.53
C ALA A 27 1.42 -10.88 5.50
N LEU A 28 2.20 -11.87 5.94
CA LEU A 28 3.04 -12.73 5.10
C LEU A 28 2.35 -14.03 4.64
N GLY A 29 1.16 -14.31 5.15
CA GLY A 29 0.37 -15.48 4.77
C GLY A 29 -0.19 -15.41 3.34
N PRO A 30 -1.01 -16.38 2.92
CA PRO A 30 -1.67 -16.31 1.62
C PRO A 30 -2.54 -15.04 1.50
N PRO A 31 -2.70 -14.45 0.30
CA PRO A 31 -3.58 -13.30 0.08
C PRO A 31 -5.01 -13.53 0.63
N PRO A 32 -5.71 -12.48 1.08
CA PRO A 32 -7.03 -12.59 1.71
C PRO A 32 -8.17 -12.81 0.71
N CYS A 33 -7.89 -13.41 -0.45
CA CYS A 33 -8.84 -13.71 -1.51
C CYS A 33 -8.44 -14.98 -2.28
N GLU A 34 -9.37 -15.49 -3.08
CA GLU A 34 -9.11 -16.62 -3.98
C GLU A 34 -8.09 -16.26 -5.07
N ALA A 35 -7.39 -17.27 -5.59
CA ALA A 35 -6.33 -17.07 -6.58
C ALA A 35 -6.86 -16.48 -7.90
N GLU A 36 -8.07 -16.83 -8.31
CA GLU A 36 -8.72 -16.28 -9.50
C GLU A 36 -8.97 -14.77 -9.34
N LEU A 37 -9.53 -14.36 -8.20
CA LEU A 37 -9.75 -12.95 -7.89
C LEU A 37 -8.41 -12.19 -7.79
N LEU A 38 -7.38 -12.79 -7.18
CA LEU A 38 -6.05 -12.19 -7.12
C LEU A 38 -5.48 -11.93 -8.53
N GLY A 39 -5.55 -12.93 -9.41
CA GLY A 39 -5.12 -12.81 -10.80
C GLY A 39 -5.88 -11.69 -11.53
N HIS A 40 -7.21 -11.62 -11.34
CA HIS A 40 -8.03 -10.57 -11.91
C HIS A 40 -7.64 -9.17 -11.42
N LEU A 41 -7.39 -9.00 -10.12
CA LEU A 41 -6.93 -7.72 -9.56
C LEU A 41 -5.57 -7.28 -10.15
N ILE A 42 -4.65 -8.23 -10.35
CA ILE A 42 -3.36 -7.95 -10.98
C ILE A 42 -3.55 -7.51 -12.45
N GLU A 43 -4.41 -8.17 -13.21
CA GLU A 43 -4.70 -7.76 -14.58
C GLU A 43 -5.34 -6.36 -14.64
N LEU A 44 -6.26 -6.04 -13.73
CA LEU A 44 -6.84 -4.70 -13.62
C LEU A 44 -5.79 -3.62 -13.33
N TYR A 45 -4.79 -3.92 -12.48
CA TYR A 45 -3.67 -3.01 -12.25
C TYR A 45 -2.93 -2.71 -13.56
N PHE A 46 -2.52 -3.76 -14.29
CA PHE A 46 -1.74 -3.59 -15.51
C PHE A 46 -2.55 -2.98 -16.66
N ALA A 47 -3.87 -3.19 -16.69
CA ALA A 47 -4.74 -2.64 -17.71
C ALA A 47 -5.06 -1.15 -17.47
N HIS A 48 -5.26 -0.72 -16.22
CA HIS A 48 -5.82 0.60 -15.92
C HIS A 48 -4.86 1.56 -15.21
N ILE A 49 -3.99 1.05 -14.33
CA ILE A 49 -3.12 1.89 -13.48
C ILE A 49 -1.73 1.99 -14.11
N HIS A 50 -1.14 0.86 -14.52
CA HIS A 50 0.19 0.80 -15.10
C HIS A 50 0.41 1.74 -16.31
N PRO A 51 -0.55 1.95 -17.25
CA PRO A 51 -0.36 2.89 -18.36
C PRO A 51 -0.10 4.33 -17.91
N HIS A 52 -0.58 4.72 -16.74
CA HIS A 52 -0.39 6.05 -16.16
C HIS A 52 0.84 6.10 -15.24
N PHE A 53 1.19 4.97 -14.60
CA PHE A 53 2.28 4.86 -13.63
C PHE A 53 3.13 3.60 -13.88
N PRO A 54 3.97 3.57 -14.94
CA PRO A 54 4.71 2.38 -15.37
C PRO A 54 5.97 2.16 -14.51
N MET A 55 5.78 1.93 -13.21
CA MET A 55 6.89 1.73 -12.27
C MET A 55 7.22 0.25 -12.01
N ILE A 56 6.37 -0.68 -12.45
CA ILE A 56 6.49 -2.13 -12.21
C ILE A 56 6.60 -2.85 -13.54
N ASP A 57 7.69 -3.57 -13.77
CA ASP A 57 7.84 -4.43 -14.93
C ASP A 57 6.92 -5.67 -14.81
N ARG A 58 5.98 -5.81 -15.77
CA ARG A 58 4.98 -6.89 -15.76
C ARG A 58 5.61 -8.29 -15.86
N PRO A 59 6.48 -8.59 -16.83
CA PRO A 59 7.21 -9.87 -16.88
C PRO A 59 7.88 -10.24 -15.55
N VAL A 60 8.67 -9.32 -14.99
CA VAL A 60 9.43 -9.56 -13.74
C VAL A 60 8.47 -9.76 -12.56
N PHE A 61 7.39 -8.98 -12.50
CA PHE A 61 6.38 -9.13 -11.45
C PHE A 61 5.70 -10.52 -11.51
N MET A 62 5.31 -10.96 -12.71
CA MET A 62 4.64 -12.24 -12.90
C MET A 62 5.55 -13.44 -12.68
N GLU A 63 6.85 -13.29 -12.92
CA GLU A 63 7.88 -14.27 -12.56
C GLU A 63 8.00 -14.39 -11.02
N LYS A 64 8.19 -13.27 -10.31
CA LYS A 64 8.24 -13.24 -8.84
C LYS A 64 7.01 -13.84 -8.17
N LEU A 65 5.84 -13.70 -8.79
CA LEU A 65 4.59 -14.27 -8.29
C LEU A 65 4.58 -15.82 -8.31
N LYS A 66 5.31 -16.44 -9.25
CA LYS A 66 5.38 -17.90 -9.43
C LYS A 66 6.55 -18.54 -8.70
N GLU A 67 7.63 -17.79 -8.51
CA GLU A 67 8.88 -18.30 -7.95
C GLU A 67 8.86 -18.46 -6.42
N LYS A 68 9.65 -19.41 -5.93
CA LYS A 68 9.97 -19.52 -4.51
C LYS A 68 11.02 -18.47 -4.15
N GLN A 69 10.58 -17.39 -3.52
CA GLN A 69 11.46 -16.30 -3.10
C GLN A 69 12.16 -16.61 -1.76
N THR A 70 13.28 -15.93 -1.50
CA THR A 70 13.88 -15.91 -0.16
C THR A 70 12.93 -15.24 0.84
N GLU A 71 13.05 -15.54 2.13
CA GLU A 71 12.27 -14.91 3.20
C GLU A 71 12.27 -13.37 3.12
N VAL A 72 13.40 -12.75 2.78
CA VAL A 72 13.54 -11.30 2.70
C VAL A 72 12.86 -10.76 1.43
N SER A 73 13.17 -11.33 0.27
CA SER A 73 12.54 -10.93 -1.00
C SER A 73 11.02 -11.12 -0.96
N LEU A 74 10.55 -12.20 -0.35
CA LEU A 74 9.13 -12.49 -0.17
C LEU A 74 8.43 -11.40 0.64
N ARG A 75 9.07 -10.83 1.67
CA ARG A 75 8.47 -9.75 2.48
C ARG A 75 8.29 -8.48 1.67
N HIS A 76 9.31 -8.09 0.89
CA HIS A 76 9.26 -6.92 0.02
C HIS A 76 8.24 -7.09 -1.12
N PHE A 77 8.23 -8.26 -1.74
CA PHE A 77 7.25 -8.60 -2.76
C PHE A 77 5.82 -8.67 -2.20
N SER A 78 5.64 -9.23 -1.00
CA SER A 78 4.34 -9.27 -0.31
C SER A 78 3.85 -7.86 -0.03
N LEU A 79 4.72 -6.96 0.39
CA LEU A 79 4.39 -5.55 0.58
C LEU A 79 3.90 -4.94 -0.75
N LEU A 80 4.63 -5.15 -1.85
CA LEU A 80 4.24 -4.69 -3.18
C LEU A 80 2.88 -5.25 -3.64
N LEU A 81 2.67 -6.55 -3.51
CA LEU A 81 1.44 -7.23 -3.91
C LEU A 81 0.23 -6.71 -3.11
N ASN A 82 0.37 -6.56 -1.79
CA ASN A 82 -0.70 -6.02 -0.95
C ASN A 82 -1.02 -4.55 -1.31
N SER A 83 0.00 -3.71 -1.52
CA SER A 83 -0.20 -2.32 -1.94
C SER A 83 -0.90 -2.20 -3.31
N MET A 84 -0.50 -3.04 -4.27
CA MET A 84 -1.14 -3.13 -5.59
C MET A 84 -2.62 -3.49 -5.46
N CYS A 85 -2.92 -4.57 -4.73
CA CYS A 85 -4.30 -5.02 -4.56
C CYS A 85 -5.15 -4.00 -3.77
N ALA A 86 -4.57 -3.32 -2.77
CA ALA A 86 -5.24 -2.25 -2.04
C ALA A 86 -5.65 -1.11 -2.99
N LEU A 87 -4.76 -0.70 -3.90
CA LEU A 87 -5.05 0.35 -4.87
C LEU A 87 -6.14 -0.06 -5.87
N VAL A 88 -6.03 -1.27 -6.44
CA VAL A 88 -7.04 -1.76 -7.40
C VAL A 88 -8.41 -1.88 -6.73
N THR A 89 -8.49 -2.46 -5.53
CA THR A 89 -9.75 -2.65 -4.81
C THR A 89 -10.41 -1.33 -4.40
N GLN A 90 -9.64 -0.27 -4.16
CA GLN A 90 -10.17 1.09 -3.95
C GLN A 90 -10.92 1.61 -5.19
N HIS A 91 -10.46 1.24 -6.39
CA HIS A 91 -11.02 1.67 -7.67
C HIS A 91 -11.87 0.60 -8.37
N ALA A 92 -12.00 -0.61 -7.81
CA ALA A 92 -12.59 -1.77 -8.50
C ALA A 92 -14.02 -1.54 -9.00
N ARG A 93 -14.82 -0.76 -8.27
CA ARG A 93 -16.18 -0.37 -8.70
C ARG A 93 -16.18 0.42 -10.00
N THR A 94 -15.17 1.26 -10.21
CA THR A 94 -15.03 2.10 -11.40
C THR A 94 -14.32 1.37 -12.53
N LEU A 95 -13.33 0.53 -12.20
CA LEU A 95 -12.50 -0.16 -13.20
C LEU A 95 -13.22 -1.31 -13.90
N ASP A 96 -14.03 -2.08 -13.16
CA ASP A 96 -14.62 -3.33 -13.67
C ASP A 96 -16.11 -3.48 -13.34
N GLY A 97 -16.73 -2.44 -12.76
CA GLY A 97 -18.14 -2.52 -12.34
C GLY A 97 -18.40 -3.54 -11.22
N PHE A 98 -17.35 -4.01 -10.54
CA PHE A 98 -17.43 -5.03 -9.50
C PHE A 98 -18.28 -4.51 -8.33
N ARG A 99 -19.47 -5.09 -8.17
CA ARG A 99 -20.45 -4.73 -7.12
C ARG A 99 -20.49 -5.73 -5.97
N ASP A 100 -19.44 -6.52 -5.81
CA ASP A 100 -19.33 -7.40 -4.65
C ASP A 100 -19.24 -6.56 -3.37
N SER A 101 -20.07 -6.90 -2.39
CA SER A 101 -20.12 -6.27 -1.07
C SER A 101 -18.83 -6.54 -0.28
N ALA A 102 -18.02 -7.53 -0.67
CA ALA A 102 -16.74 -7.86 -0.05
C ALA A 102 -15.59 -6.90 -0.43
N ILE A 103 -15.69 -6.13 -1.53
CA ILE A 103 -14.58 -5.27 -2.02
C ILE A 103 -14.05 -4.29 -0.96
N PRO A 104 -14.88 -3.55 -0.19
CA PRO A 104 -14.36 -2.65 0.85
C PRO A 104 -13.62 -3.38 1.97
N ALA A 105 -14.07 -4.59 2.35
CA ALA A 105 -13.40 -5.41 3.35
C ALA A 105 -12.05 -5.94 2.81
N LEU A 106 -12.02 -6.34 1.54
CA LEU A 106 -10.82 -6.81 0.86
C LEU A 106 -9.78 -5.69 0.72
N HIS A 107 -10.21 -4.48 0.32
CA HIS A 107 -9.37 -3.28 0.29
C HIS A 107 -8.71 -3.04 1.65
N ARG A 108 -9.51 -3.02 2.73
CA ARG A 108 -9.00 -2.83 4.08
C ARG A 108 -8.01 -3.91 4.48
N ALA A 109 -8.29 -5.18 4.15
CA ALA A 109 -7.40 -6.30 4.46
C ALA A 109 -6.04 -6.15 3.78
N PHE A 110 -6.01 -5.84 2.47
CA PHE A 110 -4.76 -5.60 1.74
C PHE A 110 -3.99 -4.39 2.27
N TYR A 111 -4.69 -3.28 2.51
CA TYR A 111 -4.07 -2.06 3.02
C TYR A 111 -3.42 -2.26 4.39
N GLU A 112 -4.12 -2.91 5.34
CA GLU A 112 -3.57 -3.16 6.67
C GLU A 112 -2.38 -4.14 6.65
N ARG A 113 -2.45 -5.18 5.80
CA ARG A 113 -1.30 -6.09 5.60
C ARG A 113 -0.08 -5.33 5.08
N ALA A 114 -0.25 -4.43 4.12
CA ALA A 114 0.83 -3.59 3.61
C ALA A 114 1.40 -2.69 4.72
N ARG A 115 0.55 -2.03 5.53
CA ARG A 115 0.98 -1.18 6.64
C ARG A 115 1.83 -1.92 7.67
N VAL A 116 1.43 -3.14 8.05
CA VAL A 116 2.19 -3.98 8.98
C VAL A 116 3.57 -4.34 8.43
N LEU A 117 3.68 -4.58 7.11
CA LEU A 117 4.96 -4.89 6.47
C LEU A 117 5.90 -3.68 6.40
N ILE A 118 5.38 -2.47 6.18
CA ILE A 118 6.18 -1.23 6.19
C ILE A 118 6.94 -1.07 7.50
N GLY A 119 6.26 -1.25 8.64
CA GLY A 119 6.87 -1.13 9.97
C GLY A 119 8.05 -2.09 10.21
N LYS A 120 8.17 -3.17 9.44
CA LYS A 120 9.27 -4.14 9.53
C LYS A 120 10.38 -3.90 8.52
N LEU A 121 10.05 -3.35 7.36
CA LEU A 121 10.95 -3.22 6.22
C LEU A 121 11.59 -1.82 6.13
N PHE A 122 11.26 -0.90 7.04
CA PHE A 122 11.72 0.48 6.99
C PHE A 122 13.25 0.63 6.91
N ASN A 123 14.01 -0.24 7.59
CA ASN A 123 15.48 -0.21 7.61
C ASN A 123 16.15 -0.93 6.44
N TRP A 124 15.38 -1.55 5.54
CA TRP A 124 15.90 -2.39 4.46
C TRP A 124 15.45 -1.82 3.12
N PRO A 125 16.23 -0.92 2.52
CA PRO A 125 15.88 -0.33 1.24
C PRO A 125 15.82 -1.41 0.15
N HIS A 126 14.73 -1.44 -0.61
CA HIS A 126 14.49 -2.41 -1.68
C HIS A 126 13.56 -1.81 -2.74
N ILE A 127 13.78 -2.14 -4.02
CA ILE A 127 12.98 -1.58 -5.13
C ILE A 127 11.48 -1.88 -4.99
N ASP A 128 11.13 -3.13 -4.63
CA ASP A 128 9.73 -3.51 -4.40
C ASP A 128 9.11 -2.73 -3.24
N SER A 129 9.86 -2.37 -2.19
CA SER A 129 9.36 -1.49 -1.12
C SER A 129 9.08 -0.08 -1.62
N VAL A 130 10.00 0.49 -2.41
CA VAL A 130 9.83 1.83 -3.00
C VAL A 130 8.58 1.85 -3.87
N GLN A 131 8.44 0.89 -4.78
CA GLN A 131 7.25 0.74 -5.63
C GLN A 131 5.98 0.59 -4.78
N ALA A 132 6.01 -0.24 -3.74
CA ALA A 132 4.85 -0.44 -2.87
C ALA A 132 4.44 0.83 -2.12
N LEU A 133 5.40 1.62 -1.63
CA LEU A 133 5.16 2.87 -0.93
C LEU A 133 4.56 3.92 -1.88
N LEU A 134 5.05 4.00 -3.12
CA LEU A 134 4.47 4.87 -4.14
C LEU A 134 3.00 4.49 -4.43
N LEU A 135 2.69 3.19 -4.54
CA LEU A 135 1.31 2.75 -4.70
C LEU A 135 0.43 3.12 -3.49
N LEU A 136 0.94 3.01 -2.26
CA LEU A 136 0.19 3.42 -1.07
C LEU A 136 -0.01 4.93 -0.97
N THR A 137 0.92 5.74 -1.48
CA THR A 137 0.68 7.19 -1.63
C THR A 137 -0.52 7.45 -2.52
N LEU A 138 -0.68 6.69 -3.62
CA LEU A 138 -1.87 6.79 -4.48
C LEU A 138 -3.14 6.34 -3.75
N VAL A 139 -3.05 5.31 -2.91
CA VAL A 139 -4.19 4.86 -2.08
C VAL A 139 -4.68 5.99 -1.17
N GLY A 140 -3.74 6.65 -0.47
CA GLY A 140 -4.03 7.75 0.45
C GLY A 140 -4.43 9.06 -0.24
N ALA A 141 -4.23 9.20 -1.55
CA ALA A 141 -4.64 10.39 -2.32
C ALA A 141 -6.14 10.41 -2.67
N GLY A 142 -6.90 9.37 -2.27
CA GLY A 142 -8.34 9.28 -2.50
C GLY A 142 -9.18 10.30 -1.72
N PRO A 143 -10.52 10.20 -1.81
CA PRO A 143 -11.46 11.18 -1.24
C PRO A 143 -11.32 11.41 0.27
N ASN A 144 -10.84 10.39 0.99
CA ASN A 144 -10.49 10.48 2.39
C ASN A 144 -8.96 10.58 2.49
N GLN A 145 -8.41 11.77 2.20
CA GLN A 145 -6.98 11.97 2.27
C GLN A 145 -6.48 11.69 3.68
N ASP A 146 -5.79 10.57 3.84
CA ASP A 146 -5.10 10.24 5.07
C ASP A 146 -3.75 10.97 5.07
N ALA A 147 -3.38 11.54 6.22
CA ALA A 147 -2.04 12.08 6.47
C ALA A 147 -0.92 11.05 6.25
N SER A 148 -1.27 9.76 6.08
CA SER A 148 -0.36 8.66 5.76
C SER A 148 0.27 8.76 4.36
N SER A 149 -0.38 9.42 3.39
CA SER A 149 0.15 9.56 2.02
C SER A 149 1.50 10.29 1.97
N TYR A 150 1.63 11.39 2.74
CA TYR A 150 2.87 12.14 2.93
C TYR A 150 3.96 11.31 3.61
N TYR A 151 3.57 10.43 4.54
CA TYR A 151 4.51 9.53 5.19
C TYR A 151 5.06 8.49 4.21
N TYR A 152 4.20 7.89 3.37
CA TYR A 152 4.63 6.89 2.39
C TYR A 152 5.57 7.49 1.33
N ILE A 153 5.29 8.69 0.82
CA ILE A 153 6.16 9.33 -0.17
C ILE A 153 7.51 9.74 0.45
N ALA A 154 7.52 10.20 1.70
CA ALA A 154 8.76 10.52 2.41
C ALA A 154 9.62 9.28 2.61
N LEU A 155 9.02 8.16 2.99
CA LEU A 155 9.73 6.90 3.17
C LEU A 155 10.24 6.34 1.83
N ALA A 156 9.43 6.40 0.77
CA ALA A 156 9.83 5.97 -0.57
C ALA A 156 11.04 6.76 -1.07
N ARG A 157 11.04 8.08 -0.84
CA ARG A 157 12.16 8.97 -1.18
C ARG A 157 13.42 8.57 -0.43
N SER A 158 13.34 8.35 0.88
CA SER A 158 14.52 7.95 1.67
C SER A 158 15.11 6.64 1.15
N GLN A 159 14.28 5.63 0.89
CA GLN A 159 14.75 4.36 0.34
C GLN A 159 15.34 4.48 -1.06
N ALA A 160 14.74 5.28 -1.94
CA ALA A 160 15.27 5.52 -3.28
C ALA A 160 16.65 6.21 -3.27
N VAL A 161 16.86 7.13 -2.32
CA VAL A 161 18.16 7.80 -2.12
C VAL A 161 19.21 6.80 -1.63
N GLU A 162 18.86 5.95 -0.66
CA GLU A 162 19.74 4.90 -0.12
C GLU A 162 20.15 3.88 -1.18
N LEU A 163 19.21 3.50 -2.07
CA LEU A 163 19.48 2.61 -3.20
C LEU A 163 20.35 3.25 -4.29
N GLY A 164 20.53 4.58 -4.25
CA GLY A 164 21.28 5.27 -5.30
C GLY A 164 20.51 5.42 -6.61
N MET A 165 19.18 5.22 -6.64
CA MET A 165 18.36 5.29 -7.87
C MET A 165 18.47 6.62 -8.62
N HIS A 166 18.90 7.68 -7.92
CA HIS A 166 19.16 9.00 -8.49
C HIS A 166 20.46 9.08 -9.32
N ARG A 167 21.28 8.02 -9.33
CA ARG A 167 22.59 7.97 -10.01
C ARG A 167 22.57 7.19 -11.32
N ASP A 168 21.51 6.42 -11.56
CA ASP A 168 21.36 5.56 -12.74
C ASP A 168 20.54 6.25 -13.87
N LEU A 169 20.79 7.55 -14.08
CA LEU A 169 20.17 8.36 -15.14
C LEU A 169 21.02 8.41 -16.42
#